data_AF-A0A2E2HKS2-F1
#
_entry.id   AF-A0A2E2HKS2-F1
#
_cell.length_a   1.000
_cell.length_b   1.000
_cell.length_c   1.000
_cell.angle_alpha   90.00
_cell.angle_beta   90.00
_cell.angle_gamma   90.00
#
_symmetry.space_group_name_H-M   'P 1'
#
loop_
_entity.id
_entity.type
_entity.pdbx_description
1 polymer ?
#
loop_
_entity_poly.entity_id
_entity_poly.type
_entity_poly.pdbx_seq_one_letter_code
_entity_poly.pdbx_strand_id
1 'polypeptide(L)'
;MGEHKLYWGKDIYFWNFIVLMIFTLFEVGAVFFEEIPGTDIPVSLTAVWGILIIVGIVKGFGIGAFFMHLWDDPRIYLRVALLPTVFVLLMLWGIGLSNPEGVTGLPGWCTPNWDSLVTER
;
A
#
# COMPACT_ATOMS: atom_id res chain seq x y z
N MET A 1 5.71 -21.58 21.64
CA MET A 1 6.33 -20.24 21.72
C MET A 1 7.66 -20.38 20.99
N GLY A 2 7.66 -20.09 19.69
CA GLY A 2 8.81 -20.35 18.81
C GLY A 2 10.04 -19.56 19.26
N GLU A 3 11.22 -20.14 19.09
CA GLU A 3 12.48 -19.50 19.49
C GLU A 3 12.63 -18.15 18.78
N HIS A 4 12.66 -17.05 19.55
CA HIS A 4 12.92 -15.72 19.02
C HIS A 4 14.34 -15.70 18.45
N LYS A 5 14.49 -15.83 17.13
CA LYS A 5 15.78 -15.71 16.47
C LYS A 5 16.27 -14.28 16.66
N LEU A 6 17.24 -14.14 17.54
CA LEU A 6 17.87 -12.88 17.88
C LEU A 6 18.87 -12.54 16.78
N TYR A 7 18.52 -11.61 15.91
CA TYR A 7 19.42 -11.05 14.91
C TYR A 7 20.03 -9.77 15.47
N TRP A 8 21.35 -9.75 15.66
CA TRP A 8 22.08 -8.59 16.23
C TRP A 8 21.55 -8.13 17.59
N GLY A 9 21.24 -9.07 18.48
CA GLY A 9 20.77 -8.73 19.83
C GLY A 9 19.31 -8.26 19.89
N LYS A 10 18.61 -8.21 18.76
CA LYS A 10 17.20 -7.81 18.64
C LYS A 10 16.37 -8.89 17.96
N ASP A 11 15.09 -8.93 18.28
CA ASP A 11 14.18 -9.91 17.72
C ASP A 11 13.82 -9.56 16.26
N ILE A 12 13.24 -10.55 15.57
CA ILE A 12 12.81 -10.38 14.18
C ILE A 12 11.67 -9.35 14.04
N TYR A 13 10.88 -9.14 15.09
CA TYR A 13 9.79 -8.15 15.12
C TYR A 13 10.31 -6.73 15.12
N PHE A 14 11.38 -6.44 15.87
CA PHE A 14 12.02 -5.14 15.89
C PHE A 14 12.60 -4.77 14.51
N TRP A 15 13.24 -5.73 13.84
CA TRP A 15 13.76 -5.52 12.49
C TRP A 15 12.65 -5.32 11.46
N ASN A 16 11.56 -6.10 11.55
CA ASN A 16 10.39 -5.90 10.71
C ASN A 16 9.78 -4.50 10.92
N PHE A 17 9.65 -4.06 12.17
CA PHE A 17 9.17 -2.73 12.50
C PHE A 17 10.04 -1.64 11.87
N ILE A 18 11.37 -1.72 11.95
CA ILE A 18 12.28 -0.76 11.30
C ILE A 18 12.05 -0.73 9.79
N VAL A 19 11.98 -1.90 9.15
CA VAL A 19 11.79 -1.99 7.70
C VAL A 19 10.46 -1.34 7.29
N LEU A 20 9.38 -1.59 8.04
CA LEU A 20 8.09 -0.97 7.80
C LEU A 20 8.13 0.56 7.99
N MET A 21 8.86 1.06 8.99
CA MET A 21 9.03 2.49 9.21
C MET A 21 9.87 3.17 8.12
N ILE A 22 10.87 2.49 7.56
CA ILE A 22 11.62 3.00 6.41
C ILE A 22 10.71 3.10 5.19
N PHE A 23 9.90 2.07 4.95
CA PHE A 23 8.94 2.06 3.86
C PHE A 23 7.85 3.12 4.00
N THR A 24 7.37 3.42 5.22
CA THR A 24 6.43 4.53 5.42
C THR A 24 7.07 5.89 5.12
N LEU A 25 8.35 6.09 5.43
CA LEU A 25 9.06 7.31 5.04
C LEU A 25 9.12 7.46 3.51
N PHE A 26 9.28 6.37 2.77
CA PHE A 26 9.23 6.40 1.30
C PHE A 26 7.84 6.73 0.76
N GLU A 27 6.76 6.22 1.34
CA GLU A 27 5.39 6.59 0.95
C GLU A 27 5.14 8.08 1.19
N VAL A 28 5.50 8.58 2.38
CA VAL A 28 5.34 10.00 2.71
C VAL A 28 6.20 10.87 1.79
N GLY A 29 7.45 10.48 1.55
CA GLY A 29 8.34 11.18 0.64
C GLY A 29 7.80 11.21 -0.79
N ALA A 30 7.29 10.09 -1.31
CA ALA A 30 6.74 10.01 -2.65
C ALA A 30 5.49 10.89 -2.85
N VAL A 31 4.71 11.13 -1.80
CA VAL A 31 3.52 12.01 -1.85
C VAL A 31 3.86 13.47 -1.55
N PHE A 32 4.90 13.73 -0.75
CA PHE A 32 5.27 15.07 -0.32
C PHE A 32 6.10 15.83 -1.36
N PHE A 33 6.99 15.14 -2.07
CA PHE A 33 7.87 15.78 -3.04
C PHE A 33 7.28 15.77 -4.46
N GLU A 34 7.19 16.94 -5.08
CA GLU A 34 6.74 17.10 -6.48
C GLU A 34 7.88 16.88 -7.47
N GLU A 35 9.12 17.07 -7.03
CA GLU A 35 10.35 16.85 -7.79
C GLU A 35 11.29 15.93 -7.00
N ILE A 36 12.13 15.16 -7.70
CA ILE A 36 13.09 14.28 -7.03
C ILE A 36 14.08 15.17 -6.25
N PRO A 37 14.19 15.01 -4.92
CA PRO A 37 15.00 15.91 -4.10
C PRO A 37 16.45 15.98 -4.60
N GLY A 38 16.86 17.17 -5.02
CA GLY A 38 18.21 17.42 -5.56
C GLY A 38 18.33 17.40 -7.09
N THR A 39 17.20 17.30 -7.82
CA THR A 39 17.17 17.40 -9.29
C THR A 39 15.90 18.12 -9.78
N ASP A 40 15.94 18.73 -10.97
CA ASP A 40 14.77 19.40 -11.58
C ASP A 40 13.83 18.40 -12.30
N ILE A 41 13.80 17.15 -11.86
CA ILE A 41 13.02 16.08 -12.49
C ILE A 41 11.68 15.96 -11.78
N PRO A 42 10.55 16.25 -12.45
CA PRO A 42 9.23 16.12 -11.84
C PRO A 42 8.89 14.66 -11.56
N VAL A 43 8.32 14.38 -10.39
CA VAL A 43 7.83 13.07 -10.02
C VAL A 43 6.47 12.86 -10.69
N SER A 44 6.45 12.00 -11.72
CA SER A 44 5.19 11.66 -12.38
C SER A 44 4.21 10.97 -11.42
N LEU A 45 2.90 11.23 -11.62
CA LEU A 45 1.85 10.56 -10.86
C LEU A 45 1.95 9.03 -10.93
N THR A 46 2.34 8.49 -12.09
CA THR A 46 2.59 7.05 -12.28
C THR A 46 3.72 6.54 -11.40
N ALA A 47 4.77 7.34 -11.17
CA ALA A 47 5.86 6.98 -10.28
C ALA A 47 5.40 6.95 -8.81
N VAL A 48 4.63 7.94 -8.37
CA VAL A 48 4.04 7.97 -7.01
C VAL A 48 3.16 6.72 -6.80
N TRP A 49 2.27 6.43 -7.75
CA TRP A 49 1.40 5.26 -7.70
C TRP A 49 2.21 3.95 -7.65
N GLY A 50 3.24 3.83 -8.48
CA GLY A 50 4.13 2.67 -8.48
C GLY A 50 4.79 2.45 -7.12
N ILE A 51 5.31 3.52 -6.50
CA ILE A 51 5.92 3.46 -5.17
C ILE A 51 4.89 3.03 -4.12
N LEU A 52 3.72 3.69 -4.07
CA LEU A 52 2.69 3.38 -3.09
C LEU A 52 2.18 1.93 -3.20
N ILE A 53 1.98 1.43 -4.42
CA ILE A 53 1.52 0.05 -4.65
C ILE A 53 2.57 -0.97 -4.21
N ILE A 54 3.82 -0.80 -4.68
CA ILE A 54 4.91 -1.74 -4.36
C ILE A 54 5.16 -1.76 -2.85
N VAL A 55 5.28 -0.59 -2.24
CA VAL A 55 5.52 -0.46 -0.80
C VAL A 55 4.33 -1.01 0.00
N GLY A 56 3.11 -0.73 -0.42
CA GLY A 56 1.90 -1.29 0.19
C GLY A 56 1.86 -2.81 0.19
N ILE A 57 2.26 -3.46 -0.91
CA ILE A 57 2.35 -4.93 -1.01
C ILE A 57 3.40 -5.47 -0.05
N VAL A 58 4.61 -4.92 -0.04
CA VAL A 58 5.71 -5.38 0.82
C VAL A 58 5.34 -5.24 2.29
N LYS A 59 4.75 -4.10 2.67
CA LYS A 59 4.30 -3.86 4.05
C LYS A 59 3.15 -4.77 4.45
N GLY A 60 2.16 -4.97 3.57
CA GLY A 60 1.06 -5.89 3.80
C GLY A 60 1.55 -7.32 4.07
N PHE A 61 2.53 -7.78 3.30
CA PHE A 61 3.20 -9.05 3.55
C PHE A 61 3.96 -9.05 4.89
N GLY A 62 4.74 -8.00 5.19
CA GLY A 62 5.49 -7.88 6.43
C GLY A 62 4.61 -7.95 7.68
N ILE A 63 3.46 -7.27 7.67
CA ILE A 63 2.50 -7.29 8.77
C ILE A 63 1.84 -8.67 8.88
N GLY A 64 1.39 -9.23 7.76
CA GLY A 64 0.73 -10.54 7.74
C GLY A 64 1.65 -11.68 8.18
N ALA A 65 2.86 -11.74 7.63
CA ALA A 65 3.81 -12.82 7.93
C ALA A 65 4.32 -12.76 9.37
N PHE A 66 4.72 -11.57 9.85
CA PHE A 66 5.45 -11.44 11.11
C PHE A 66 4.57 -10.94 12.27
N PHE A 67 3.80 -9.86 12.13
CA PHE A 67 2.98 -9.34 13.24
C PHE A 67 1.71 -10.15 13.52
N MET A 68 1.09 -10.67 12.47
CA MET A 68 -0.07 -11.56 12.60
C MET A 68 0.32 -13.04 12.70
N HIS A 69 1.63 -13.35 12.72
CA HIS A 69 2.18 -14.68 12.92
C HIS A 69 1.74 -15.76 11.89
N LEU A 70 1.15 -15.37 10.75
CA LEU A 70 0.66 -16.31 9.74
C LEU A 70 1.75 -17.17 9.09
N TRP A 71 3.02 -16.77 9.22
CA TRP A 71 4.13 -17.54 8.67
C TRP A 71 4.52 -18.75 9.53
N ASP A 72 4.44 -18.61 10.86
CA ASP A 72 4.72 -19.70 11.81
C ASP A 72 3.48 -20.55 12.11
N ASP A 73 2.29 -19.98 11.92
CA ASP A 73 1.03 -20.68 12.13
C ASP A 73 0.76 -21.76 11.05
N PRO A 74 -0.05 -22.79 11.37
CA PRO A 74 -0.49 -23.79 10.41
C PRO A 74 -1.02 -23.15 9.12
N ARG A 75 -0.58 -23.66 7.97
CA ARG A 75 -0.89 -23.10 6.63
C ARG A 75 -2.39 -22.94 6.33
N ILE A 76 -3.27 -23.58 7.09
CA ILE A 76 -4.72 -23.38 6.98
C ILE A 76 -5.12 -21.93 7.29
N TYR A 77 -4.48 -21.28 8.27
CA TYR A 77 -4.79 -19.91 8.64
C TYR A 77 -4.41 -18.92 7.54
N LEU A 78 -3.26 -19.13 6.87
CA LEU A 78 -2.86 -18.35 5.71
C LEU A 78 -3.83 -18.49 4.54
N ARG A 79 -4.34 -19.71 4.29
CA ARG A 79 -5.35 -19.93 3.24
C ARG A 79 -6.67 -19.23 3.55
N VAL A 80 -7.12 -19.29 4.81
CA VAL A 80 -8.36 -18.62 5.24
C VAL A 80 -8.19 -17.10 5.22
N ALA A 81 -7.02 -16.56 5.54
CA ALA A 81 -6.74 -15.12 5.45
C ALA A 81 -6.68 -14.61 3.99
N LEU A 82 -6.29 -15.46 3.04
CA LEU A 82 -6.33 -15.12 1.62
C LEU A 82 -7.76 -15.06 1.06
N LEU A 83 -8.71 -15.82 1.62
CA LEU A 83 -10.10 -15.84 1.14
C LEU A 83 -10.77 -14.45 1.12
N PRO A 84 -10.79 -13.66 2.22
CA PRO A 84 -11.35 -12.31 2.19
C PRO A 84 -10.55 -11.37 1.29
N THR A 85 -9.23 -11.55 1.21
CA THR A 85 -8.37 -10.74 0.33
C THR A 85 -8.74 -10.95 -1.16
N VAL A 86 -8.87 -12.22 -1.57
CA VAL A 86 -9.31 -12.58 -2.92
C VAL A 86 -10.73 -12.09 -3.19
N PHE A 87 -11.62 -12.21 -2.21
CA PHE A 87 -13.00 -11.73 -2.34
C PHE A 87 -13.05 -10.21 -2.57
N VAL A 88 -12.28 -9.41 -1.82
CA VAL A 88 -12.19 -7.95 -2.03
C VAL A 88 -11.62 -7.65 -3.42
N LEU A 89 -10.59 -8.35 -3.87
CA LEU A 89 -10.04 -8.18 -5.22
C LEU A 89 -11.08 -8.48 -6.30
N LEU A 90 -11.85 -9.56 -6.13
CA LEU A 90 -12.95 -9.91 -7.03
C LEU A 90 -14.07 -8.85 -7.01
N MET A 91 -14.38 -8.26 -5.85
CA MET A 91 -15.34 -7.17 -5.76
C MET A 91 -14.84 -5.92 -6.49
N LEU A 92 -13.59 -5.51 -6.26
CA LEU A 92 -12.99 -4.35 -6.94
C LEU A 92 -12.93 -4.58 -8.46
N TRP A 93 -12.55 -5.78 -8.88
CA TRP A 93 -12.55 -6.18 -10.28
C TRP A 93 -13.97 -6.17 -10.87
N GLY A 94 -14.93 -6.78 -10.19
CA GLY A 94 -16.32 -6.86 -10.63
C GLY A 94 -17.00 -5.49 -10.73
N ILE A 95 -16.82 -4.64 -9.72
CA ILE A 95 -17.32 -3.26 -9.72
C ILE A 95 -16.64 -2.44 -10.82
N GLY A 96 -15.32 -2.58 -10.96
CA GLY A 96 -14.53 -1.88 -11.98
C GLY A 96 -14.94 -2.25 -13.40
N LEU A 97 -15.27 -3.52 -13.67
CA LEU A 97 -15.80 -3.95 -14.96
C LEU A 97 -17.27 -3.56 -15.17
N SER A 98 -18.08 -3.52 -14.11
CA SER A 98 -19.51 -3.22 -14.22
C SER A 98 -19.79 -1.72 -14.42
N ASN A 99 -18.85 -0.84 -14.05
CA ASN A 99 -18.96 0.60 -14.21
C ASN A 99 -17.66 1.14 -14.84
N PRO A 100 -17.48 0.99 -16.16
CA PRO A 100 -16.22 1.36 -16.83
C PRO A 100 -15.93 2.86 -16.77
N GLU A 101 -16.96 3.70 -16.66
CA GLU A 101 -16.78 5.15 -16.47
C GLU A 101 -16.59 5.55 -14.99
N GLY A 102 -16.74 4.62 -14.04
CA GLY A 102 -16.47 4.85 -12.61
C GLY A 102 -16.99 6.18 -12.08
N VAL A 103 -16.10 6.96 -11.46
CA VAL A 103 -16.41 8.31 -10.95
C VAL A 103 -16.50 9.37 -12.05
N THR A 104 -15.87 9.12 -13.20
CA THR A 104 -15.82 10.05 -14.34
C THR A 104 -17.11 10.10 -15.16
N GLY A 105 -17.97 9.09 -15.05
CA GLY A 105 -19.30 9.05 -15.68
C GLY A 105 -20.43 9.64 -14.83
N LEU A 106 -20.13 10.18 -13.64
CA LEU A 106 -21.16 10.80 -12.81
C LEU A 106 -21.56 12.18 -13.36
N PRO A 107 -22.86 12.54 -13.27
CA PRO A 107 -23.32 13.87 -13.65
C PRO A 107 -22.60 14.96 -12.85
N GLY A 108 -22.38 16.12 -13.47
CA GLY A 108 -21.50 17.20 -12.98
C GLY A 108 -21.86 17.83 -11.62
N TRP A 109 -22.95 17.41 -10.98
CA TRP A 109 -23.28 17.79 -9.60
C TRP A 109 -22.68 16.84 -8.55
N CYS A 110 -22.21 15.65 -8.96
CA CYS A 110 -21.54 14.65 -8.13
C CYS A 110 -20.02 14.66 -8.27
N THR A 111 -19.48 15.28 -9.33
CA THR A 111 -18.04 15.41 -9.56
C THR A 111 -17.61 16.83 -9.18
N PRO A 112 -16.96 17.02 -8.02
CA PRO A 112 -16.37 18.31 -7.69
C PRO A 112 -15.45 18.75 -8.83
N ASN A 113 -15.45 20.05 -9.15
CA ASN A 113 -14.51 20.60 -10.13
C ASN A 113 -13.10 20.57 -9.51
N TRP A 114 -12.35 19.50 -9.76
CA TRP A 114 -11.00 19.33 -9.23
C TRP A 114 -9.99 20.31 -9.85
N ASP A 115 -10.29 20.88 -11.03
CA ASP A 115 -9.41 21.85 -11.71
C ASP A 115 -9.26 23.16 -10.93
N SER A 116 -10.28 23.57 -10.16
CA SER A 116 -10.20 24.77 -9.31
C SER A 116 -9.38 24.57 -8.04
N LEU A 117 -9.08 23.33 -7.63
CA LEU A 117 -8.28 23.04 -6.44
C LEU A 117 -6.79 22.83 -6.75
N VAL A 118 -6.44 22.57 -8.03
CA VAL A 118 -5.05 22.48 -8.49
C VAL A 118 -4.47 23.86 -8.83
N THR A 119 -5.32 24.81 -9.20
CA THR A 119 -4.89 26.19 -9.54
C THR A 119 -4.73 27.11 -8.33
N GLU A 120 -5.23 26.73 -7.14
CA GLU A 120 -5.08 27.50 -5.90
C GLU A 120 -4.01 26.94 -4.93
N ARG A 121 -3.17 26.01 -5.38
CA ARG A 121 -1.99 25.55 -4.63
C ARG A 121 -0.73 26.28 -5.10
#